data_AF-A0A3C0VIA6-F1
#
_entry.id   AF-A0A3C0VIA6-F1
#
_cell.length_a   1.000
_cell.length_b   1.000
_cell.length_c   1.000
_cell.angle_alpha   90.00
_cell.angle_beta   90.00
_cell.angle_gamma   90.00
#
_symmetry.space_group_name_H-M   'P 1'
#
loop_
_entity.id
_entity.type
_entity.pdbx_description
1 polymer ?
#
loop_
_entity_poly.entity_id
_entity_poly.type
_entity_poly.pdbx_seq_one_letter_code
_entity_poly.pdbx_strand_id
1 'polypeptide(L)'
;MEPAAKAQLISRVSGTPISNGSCMFRGAEKLLGIAMKTQNEHRTMILVADGRTHCSNGENNPDNVFKRIMAKNVTRMPINTVYTGPQSGEDWTIGKPLLERLSRATNGKFKIAR
;
A
#
# COMPACT_ATOMS: atom_id res chain seq x y z
N MET A 1 -16.73 -7.70 -32.45
CA MET A 1 -15.76 -7.64 -31.33
C MET A 1 -16.35 -6.76 -30.26
N GLU A 2 -16.91 -7.35 -29.21
CA GLU A 2 -17.32 -6.60 -28.01
C GLU A 2 -16.12 -6.44 -27.07
N PRO A 3 -15.74 -5.23 -26.66
CA PRO A 3 -14.72 -5.02 -25.65
C PRO A 3 -15.41 -4.86 -24.29
N ALA A 4 -15.71 -5.95 -23.62
CA ALA A 4 -16.18 -5.91 -22.23
C ALA A 4 -15.68 -7.12 -21.44
N ALA A 5 -14.37 -7.37 -21.49
CA ALA A 5 -13.73 -8.18 -20.46
C ALA A 5 -13.78 -7.38 -19.16
N LYS A 6 -14.87 -7.58 -18.41
CA LYS A 6 -15.07 -7.18 -17.01
C LYS A 6 -13.73 -7.15 -16.29
N ALA A 7 -13.32 -5.98 -15.82
CA ALA A 7 -12.36 -5.88 -14.73
C ALA A 7 -12.97 -6.61 -13.53
N GLN A 8 -12.69 -7.91 -13.41
CA GLN A 8 -13.10 -8.68 -12.25
C GLN A 8 -12.27 -8.18 -11.07
N LEU A 9 -12.95 -7.69 -10.04
CA LEU A 9 -12.34 -7.29 -8.79
C LEU A 9 -11.65 -8.52 -8.17
N ILE A 10 -10.32 -8.65 -8.34
CA ILE A 10 -9.61 -9.90 -8.05
C ILE A 10 -9.56 -10.23 -6.54
N SER A 11 -9.67 -9.24 -5.66
CA SER A 11 -10.18 -9.40 -4.29
C SER A 11 -10.23 -8.03 -3.62
N ARG A 12 -11.24 -7.78 -2.78
CA ARG A 12 -11.21 -6.68 -1.82
C ARG A 12 -10.95 -7.27 -0.45
N VAL A 13 -9.69 -7.24 -0.01
CA VAL A 13 -9.35 -7.56 1.37
C VAL A 13 -9.65 -6.32 2.22
N SER A 14 -10.89 -6.21 2.70
CA SER A 14 -11.23 -5.27 3.76
C SER A 14 -10.71 -5.85 5.06
N GLY A 15 -9.50 -5.45 5.48
CA GLY A 15 -8.99 -5.82 6.79
C GLY A 15 -9.80 -5.09 7.86
N THR A 16 -10.63 -5.81 8.61
CA THR A 16 -11.08 -5.33 9.92
C THR A 16 -9.84 -5.11 10.79
N PRO A 17 -9.67 -3.95 11.44
CA PRO A 17 -8.53 -3.72 12.33
C PRO A 17 -8.59 -4.79 13.42
N ILE A 18 -7.63 -5.70 13.42
CA ILE A 18 -7.50 -6.74 14.45
C ILE A 18 -6.92 -6.06 15.69
N SER A 19 -7.77 -5.28 16.39
CA SER A 19 -7.67 -4.75 17.74
C SER A 19 -6.32 -4.19 18.27
N ASN A 20 -5.30 -3.99 17.44
CA ASN A 20 -3.96 -3.56 17.84
C ASN A 20 -3.32 -2.66 16.76
N GLY A 21 -3.85 -1.44 16.61
CA GLY A 21 -3.28 -0.39 15.75
C GLY A 21 -3.36 -0.64 14.24
N SER A 22 -3.72 0.37 13.46
CA SER A 22 -3.63 0.32 11.99
C SER A 22 -2.16 0.35 11.58
N CYS A 23 -1.65 -0.76 11.02
CA CYS A 23 -0.25 -0.84 10.62
C CYS A 23 -0.11 -1.07 9.11
N MET A 24 0.23 -0.01 8.39
CA MET A 24 0.30 0.01 6.93
C MET A 24 1.19 -1.11 6.36
N PHE A 25 2.36 -1.36 6.95
CA PHE A 25 3.27 -2.39 6.45
C PHE A 25 2.68 -3.80 6.59
N ARG A 26 1.95 -4.09 7.68
CA ARG A 26 1.33 -5.41 7.90
C ARG A 26 0.22 -5.66 6.89
N GLY A 27 -0.57 -4.63 6.59
CA GLY A 27 -1.58 -4.67 5.53
C GLY A 27 -0.95 -4.94 4.16
N ALA A 28 0.08 -4.19 3.79
CA ALA A 28 0.82 -4.37 2.55
C ALA A 28 1.46 -5.77 2.46
N GLU A 29 2.12 -6.25 3.52
CA GLU A 29 2.76 -7.58 3.56
C GLU A 29 1.74 -8.70 3.34
N LYS A 30 0.56 -8.63 3.99
CA LYS A 30 -0.51 -9.61 3.80
C LYS A 30 -1.01 -9.64 2.36
N LEU A 31 -1.20 -8.48 1.75
CA LEU A 31 -1.65 -8.37 0.36
C LEU A 31 -0.59 -8.88 -0.63
N LEU A 32 0.69 -8.58 -0.38
CA LEU A 32 1.80 -9.11 -1.18
C LEU A 32 1.86 -10.65 -1.08
N GLY A 33 1.65 -11.21 0.11
CA GLY A 33 1.56 -12.65 0.31
C GLY A 33 0.40 -13.31 -0.44
N ILE A 34 -0.75 -12.64 -0.54
CA ILE A 34 -1.89 -13.10 -1.37
C ILE A 34 -1.50 -13.02 -2.84
N ALA A 35 -0.95 -11.87 -3.28
CA ALA A 35 -0.56 -11.66 -4.66
C ALA A 35 0.42 -12.73 -5.14
N MET A 36 1.38 -13.17 -4.32
CA MET A 36 2.31 -14.25 -4.63
C MET A 36 1.63 -15.60 -4.93
N LYS A 37 0.51 -15.90 -4.29
CA LYS A 37 -0.22 -17.18 -4.45
C LYS A 37 -1.16 -17.19 -5.65
N THR A 38 -1.48 -16.03 -6.20
CA THR A 38 -2.35 -15.92 -7.39
C THR A 38 -1.53 -16.09 -8.67
N GLN A 39 -2.13 -16.68 -9.72
CA GLN A 39 -1.49 -16.88 -11.03
C GLN A 39 -1.78 -15.74 -12.04
N ASN A 40 -2.35 -14.62 -11.61
CA ASN A 40 -2.73 -13.53 -12.52
C ASN A 40 -1.52 -12.90 -13.20
N GLU A 41 -1.59 -12.70 -14.52
CA GLU A 41 -0.53 -12.07 -15.32
C GLU A 41 -0.37 -10.58 -14.98
N HIS A 42 -1.47 -9.91 -14.63
CA HIS A 42 -1.48 -8.51 -14.25
C HIS A 42 -1.94 -8.34 -12.81
N ARG A 43 -1.10 -7.71 -11.98
CA ARG A 43 -1.39 -7.42 -10.58
C ARG A 43 -1.06 -5.97 -10.31
N THR A 44 -1.88 -5.32 -9.49
CA THR A 44 -1.63 -3.97 -8.99
C THR A 44 -2.13 -3.91 -7.56
N MET A 45 -1.37 -3.23 -6.71
CA MET A 45 -1.81 -2.87 -5.37
C MET A 45 -2.22 -1.40 -5.35
N ILE A 46 -3.29 -1.10 -4.62
CA ILE A 46 -3.67 0.27 -4.29
C ILE A 46 -3.65 0.39 -2.77
N LEU A 47 -2.82 1.30 -2.27
CA LEU A 47 -2.68 1.60 -0.84
C LEU A 47 -3.25 2.98 -0.57
N VAL A 48 -4.31 3.05 0.23
CA VAL A 48 -4.95 4.30 0.63
C VAL A 48 -4.65 4.50 2.12
N ALA A 49 -4.02 5.62 2.47
CA ALA A 49 -3.62 5.89 3.85
C ALA A 49 -3.57 7.39 4.14
N ASP A 50 -3.83 7.75 5.40
CA ASP A 50 -3.74 9.11 5.93
C ASP A 50 -2.29 9.55 6.25
N GLY A 51 -1.32 8.66 6.06
CA GLY A 51 0.10 8.93 6.34
C GLY A 51 0.55 8.52 7.73
N ARG A 52 -0.35 8.05 8.61
CA ARG A 52 0.06 7.54 9.92
C ARG A 52 0.89 6.28 9.76
N THR A 53 2.18 6.38 10.07
CA THR A 53 3.10 5.23 10.07
C THR A 53 3.18 4.53 11.42
N HIS A 54 2.55 5.11 12.46
CA HIS A 54 2.66 4.61 13.83
C HIS A 54 1.89 3.30 14.00
N CYS A 55 2.60 2.24 14.33
CA CYS A 55 2.11 0.92 14.71
C CYS A 55 2.40 0.70 16.20
N SER A 56 1.35 0.46 16.99
CA SER A 56 1.48 0.26 18.45
C SER A 56 2.43 -0.90 18.82
N ASN A 57 2.52 -1.94 17.98
CA ASN A 57 3.42 -3.09 18.15
C ASN A 57 4.26 -3.36 16.87
N GLY A 58 4.75 -2.30 16.21
CA GLY A 58 5.40 -2.43 14.91
C GLY A 58 6.54 -1.46 14.67
N GLU A 59 7.09 -1.55 13.47
CA GLU A 59 8.10 -0.62 12.98
C GLU A 59 7.46 0.72 12.65
N ASN A 60 7.97 1.78 13.28
CA ASN A 60 7.49 3.16 13.12
C ASN A 60 8.42 4.02 12.27
N ASN A 61 9.66 3.55 12.04
CA ASN A 61 10.60 4.23 11.17
C ASN A 61 10.16 4.08 9.70
N PRO A 62 9.90 5.20 8.98
CA PRO A 62 9.42 5.17 7.60
C PRO A 62 10.37 4.44 6.63
N ASP A 63 11.69 4.52 6.84
CA ASP A 63 12.66 3.83 6.00
C ASP A 63 12.60 2.32 6.18
N ASN A 64 12.41 1.85 7.42
CA ASN A 64 12.30 0.42 7.69
C ASN A 64 10.95 -0.13 7.20
N VAL A 65 9.87 0.65 7.31
CA VAL A 65 8.58 0.32 6.67
C VAL A 65 8.74 0.18 5.16
N PHE A 66 9.37 1.15 4.51
CA PHE A 66 9.68 1.09 3.08
C PHE A 66 10.47 -0.16 2.71
N LYS A 67 11.60 -0.41 3.39
CA LYS A 67 12.48 -1.57 3.14
C LYS A 67 11.72 -2.89 3.28
N ARG A 68 10.87 -3.04 4.30
CA ARG A 68 10.06 -4.25 4.53
C ARG A 68 9.06 -4.48 3.40
N ILE A 69 8.33 -3.45 2.97
CA ILE A 69 7.36 -3.57 1.88
C ILE A 69 8.07 -3.95 0.59
N MET A 70 9.19 -3.29 0.26
CA MET A 70 9.97 -3.58 -0.94
C MET A 70 10.54 -5.01 -0.92
N ALA A 71 11.08 -5.47 0.22
CA ALA A 71 11.59 -6.83 0.36
C ALA A 71 10.52 -7.89 0.15
N LYS A 72 9.25 -7.59 0.46
CA LYS A 72 8.11 -8.49 0.26
C LYS A 72 7.50 -8.40 -1.14
N ASN A 73 7.75 -7.30 -1.87
CA ASN A 73 7.26 -7.11 -3.24
C ASN A 73 8.13 -7.83 -4.29
N VAL A 74 8.37 -9.13 -4.06
CA VAL A 74 9.25 -9.96 -4.91
C VAL A 74 8.74 -10.10 -6.35
N THR A 75 7.42 -9.97 -6.54
CA THR A 75 6.76 -10.03 -7.84
C THR A 75 6.85 -8.71 -8.62
N ARG A 76 7.51 -7.68 -8.07
CA ARG A 76 7.67 -6.34 -8.65
C ARG A 76 6.34 -5.73 -9.09
N MET A 77 5.29 -5.99 -8.31
CA MET A 77 3.96 -5.49 -8.59
C MET A 77 3.92 -3.95 -8.41
N PRO A 78 3.28 -3.20 -9.32
CA PRO A 78 3.04 -1.78 -9.11
C PRO A 78 2.20 -1.51 -7.86
N ILE A 79 2.67 -0.59 -7.01
CA ILE A 79 1.94 -0.12 -5.82
C ILE A 79 1.52 1.32 -6.06
N ASN A 80 0.25 1.53 -6.37
CA ASN A 80 -0.34 2.85 -6.41
C ASN A 80 -0.67 3.31 -5.00
N THR A 81 -0.38 4.55 -4.65
CA THR A 81 -0.60 5.10 -3.31
C THR A 81 -1.48 6.34 -3.36
N VAL A 82 -2.42 6.43 -2.42
CA VAL A 82 -3.33 7.56 -2.26
C VAL A 82 -3.21 8.08 -0.83
N TYR A 83 -2.80 9.33 -0.69
CA TYR A 83 -2.73 10.03 0.58
C TYR A 83 -4.07 10.70 0.90
N THR A 84 -4.61 10.46 2.10
CA THR A 84 -5.91 11.00 2.55
C THR A 84 -5.82 11.80 3.84
N GLY A 85 -4.62 12.10 4.32
CA GLY A 85 -4.40 12.76 5.60
C GLY A 85 -4.42 14.28 5.54
N PRO A 86 -4.33 14.95 6.70
CA PRO A 86 -4.20 16.40 6.78
C PRO A 86 -2.86 16.85 6.17
N GLN A 87 -2.85 17.94 5.39
CA GLN A 87 -1.62 18.47 4.77
C GLN A 87 -0.73 19.26 5.76
N SER A 88 -0.57 18.73 6.98
CA SER A 88 0.14 19.33 8.10
C SER A 88 0.62 18.26 9.09
N GLY A 89 1.65 18.55 9.88
CA GLY A 89 2.16 17.66 10.92
C GLY A 89 2.96 16.47 10.38
N GLU A 90 3.24 15.50 11.25
CA GLU A 90 4.08 14.34 10.94
C GLU A 90 3.51 13.45 9.83
N ASP A 91 2.19 13.26 9.79
CA ASP A 91 1.52 12.48 8.74
C ASP A 91 1.81 13.05 7.35
N TRP A 92 1.96 14.38 7.24
CA TRP A 92 2.32 15.07 6.00
C TRP A 92 3.82 15.10 5.74
N THR A 93 4.66 15.33 6.75
CA THR A 93 6.11 15.46 6.55
C THR A 93 6.83 14.12 6.46
N ILE A 94 6.24 13.04 6.98
CA ILE A 94 6.82 11.69 7.01
C ILE A 94 5.96 10.73 6.19
N GLY A 95 4.66 10.67 6.49
CA GLY A 95 3.73 9.72 5.87
C GLY A 95 3.57 9.90 4.37
N LYS A 96 3.31 11.14 3.91
CA LYS A 96 3.18 11.45 2.49
C LYS A 96 4.46 11.12 1.69
N PRO A 97 5.68 11.52 2.10
CA PRO A 97 6.90 11.12 1.41
C PRO A 97 7.11 9.61 1.34
N LEU A 98 6.75 8.86 2.38
CA LEU A 98 6.81 7.40 2.36
C LEU A 98 5.89 6.81 1.28
N LEU A 99 4.62 7.23 1.23
CA LEU A 99 3.66 6.78 0.22
C LEU A 99 4.12 7.14 -1.21
N GLU A 100 4.63 8.36 -1.38
CA GLU A 100 5.14 8.81 -2.67
C GLU A 100 6.35 7.97 -3.10
N ARG A 101 7.30 7.73 -2.19
CA ARG A 101 8.49 6.90 -2.44
C ARG A 101 8.13 5.47 -2.81
N LEU A 102 7.17 4.85 -2.12
CA LEU A 102 6.68 3.49 -2.42
C LEU A 102 6.15 3.39 -3.86
N SER A 103 5.32 4.34 -4.28
CA SER A 103 4.78 4.31 -5.64
C SER A 103 5.86 4.47 -6.71
N ARG A 104 6.79 5.42 -6.51
CA ARG A 104 7.90 5.65 -7.45
C ARG A 104 8.80 4.42 -7.56
N ALA A 105 9.14 3.79 -6.43
CA ALA A 105 10.01 2.62 -6.40
C ALA A 105 9.40 1.36 -7.06
N THR A 106 8.08 1.33 -7.24
CA THR A 106 7.36 0.19 -7.80
C THR A 106 6.72 0.49 -9.16
N ASN A 107 7.05 1.63 -9.79
CA ASN A 107 6.41 2.08 -11.02
C ASN A 107 4.87 2.25 -10.90
N GLY A 108 4.39 2.54 -9.68
CA GLY A 108 3.02 2.93 -9.40
C GLY A 108 2.79 4.45 -9.54
N LYS A 109 1.56 4.87 -9.24
CA LYS A 109 1.16 6.28 -9.21
C LYS A 109 0.86 6.74 -7.79
N PHE A 110 1.28 7.97 -7.47
CA PHE A 110 0.94 8.65 -6.22
C PHE A 110 -0.16 9.69 -6.47
N LYS A 111 -1.13 9.78 -5.56
CA LYS A 111 -2.16 10.81 -5.56
C LYS A 111 -2.44 11.33 -4.15
N ILE A 112 -2.81 12.60 -4.05
CA ILE A 112 -3.42 13.18 -2.84
C ILE A 112 -4.92 13.27 -3.08
N ALA A 113 -5.72 12.70 -2.18
CA ALA A 113 -7.17 12.90 -2.17
C ALA A 113 -7.45 14.35 -1.73
N ARG A 114 -8.21 15.07 -2.55
CA ARG A 114 -8.69 16.43 -2.29
C ARG A 114 -10.16 16.37 -1.94
#